data_AF-A0A9Q3Z527-F1
#
_entry.id   AF-A0A9Q3Z527-F1
#
_cell.length_a   1.000
_cell.length_b   1.000
_cell.length_c   1.000
_cell.angle_alpha   90.00
_cell.angle_beta   90.00
_cell.angle_gamma   90.00
#
_symmetry.space_group_name_H-M   'P 1'
#
loop_
_entity.id
_entity.type
_entity.pdbx_description
1 polymer ?
#
loop_
_entity_poly.entity_id
_entity_poly.type
_entity_poly.pdbx_seq_one_letter_code
_entity_poly.pdbx_strand_id
1 'polypeptide(L)'
;MHAKEQPEKAHAARRAPNPPRRTGAEVPPAVGHMSPQAAATLQRTVGNTAVARMLEERRDGTRADEQPVRRPAVQAAEAGARAYTTGNQAATASVQRAEEGVMEADAPTRASTPPADEAALLVSTDLDAVMVRLSASLEANALQKTRKFNPWEPHKKWPEDWLLENTRLKWVLERRLVLGKAFQQDELRDIEILSAKKASWLNDVGIGTLEEARQIAAGKSGTADAGRKASAKGKERAGQAEERERADYSAWLKLTPGRRILAATLAFQTQAPAPGTATPNNPAYTLGRFMRTNELKTDDPERETLENERNEQIRETAVDTLFPDGLREEQKHESAGDHATEEMQGRDAFARNILTNVLLVLRHGLQVMGKDGNFVDYKEGDVIRALAHGGRVHIRIPALRKGESPHQLLDFLGATDNGTPNQHMLKRDYATHRSSVGKNKEGEPGSFKEKGGVGAALKNKISEYVPGMTTPDLLAANVSGGGFGTKDWNGDVVLPNGSYGHLLLVFTAPTAERDGALQVGLETVAPGARSPVGYHHGVRSTEATANPESVLHGHKQDKIGTTRVELGKTGGEDWHDFLRTIQQDWVAKLEAAKDTVQKRKLYEELVGPRA
;
A
#
# COMPACT_ATOMS: atom_id res chain seq x y z
N MET A 1 49.78 67.54 1.72
CA MET A 1 50.65 66.76 2.63
C MET A 1 51.00 65.46 1.93
N HIS A 2 52.17 65.43 1.31
CA HIS A 2 52.75 64.26 0.66
C HIS A 2 53.69 63.57 1.66
N ALA A 3 53.62 62.25 1.76
CA ALA A 3 54.72 61.43 2.26
C ALA A 3 54.93 60.27 1.27
N LYS A 4 56.02 60.39 0.52
CA LYS A 4 56.74 59.32 -0.17
C LYS A 4 57.43 58.46 0.89
N GLU A 5 57.57 57.16 0.64
CA GLU A 5 58.87 56.48 0.43
C GLU A 5 58.69 54.95 0.34
N GLN A 6 59.22 54.39 -0.75
CA GLN A 6 59.59 52.97 -0.93
C GLN A 6 61.05 52.77 -0.41
N PRO A 7 61.76 51.66 -0.71
CA PRO A 7 61.59 50.25 -0.30
C PRO A 7 62.91 49.67 0.28
N GLU A 8 62.88 48.54 1.00
CA GLU A 8 64.09 47.71 1.14
C GLU A 8 63.85 46.18 1.14
N LYS A 9 64.43 45.57 0.10
CA LYS A 9 65.26 44.35 0.05
C LYS A 9 64.67 42.97 0.41
N ALA A 10 64.68 42.16 -0.65
CA ALA A 10 64.67 40.71 -0.66
C ALA A 10 65.93 40.09 -0.01
N HIS A 11 65.76 38.94 0.64
CA HIS A 11 66.83 37.95 0.80
C HIS A 11 66.35 36.55 0.41
N ALA A 12 67.27 35.84 -0.23
CA ALA A 12 67.09 34.65 -1.02
C ALA A 12 66.99 33.33 -0.22
N ALA A 13 66.56 32.32 -0.98
CA ALA A 13 66.46 30.90 -0.70
C ALA A 13 67.62 30.25 0.10
N ARG A 14 67.25 29.27 0.94
CA ARG A 14 68.09 28.11 1.26
C ARG A 14 67.26 26.81 1.23
N ARG A 15 67.69 25.90 0.34
CA ARG A 15 67.30 24.48 0.26
C ARG A 15 67.85 23.68 1.43
N ALA A 16 67.10 22.69 1.90
CA ALA A 16 67.57 21.42 2.48
C ALA A 16 66.37 20.43 2.57
N PRO A 17 66.58 19.12 2.80
CA PRO A 17 67.23 18.14 1.94
C PRO A 17 66.26 16.99 1.52
N ASN A 18 66.62 16.26 0.46
CA ASN A 18 65.92 15.06 0.02
C ASN A 18 65.90 13.96 1.10
N PRO A 19 64.75 13.32 1.39
CA PRO A 19 64.71 12.02 2.05
C PRO A 19 64.82 10.86 1.04
N PRO A 20 65.25 9.67 1.50
CA PRO A 20 65.85 8.65 0.65
C PRO A 20 64.85 7.81 -0.14
N ARG A 21 65.32 7.35 -1.30
CA ARG A 21 64.76 6.26 -2.11
C ARG A 21 64.57 5.02 -1.24
N ARG A 22 63.33 4.54 -1.09
CA ARG A 22 63.02 3.18 -0.66
C ARG A 22 62.36 2.41 -1.79
N THR A 23 62.95 1.25 -2.04
CA THR A 23 62.61 0.19 -2.97
C THR A 23 61.28 -0.49 -2.61
N GLY A 24 60.73 -1.17 -3.62
CA GLY A 24 59.40 -1.78 -3.68
C GLY A 24 58.84 -2.42 -2.41
N ALA A 25 57.54 -2.21 -2.21
CA ALA A 25 56.68 -3.03 -1.38
C ALA A 25 55.31 -3.16 -2.09
N GLU A 26 54.76 -4.36 -2.01
CA GLU A 26 53.65 -4.91 -2.78
C GLU A 26 52.33 -4.15 -2.63
N VAL A 27 51.53 -4.20 -3.70
CA VAL A 27 50.12 -3.77 -3.73
C VAL A 27 49.30 -4.77 -2.90
N PRO A 28 48.61 -4.36 -1.82
CA PRO A 28 47.70 -5.26 -1.12
C PRO A 28 46.40 -5.40 -1.93
N PRO A 29 45.80 -6.61 -2.01
CA PRO A 29 44.53 -6.79 -2.68
C PRO A 29 43.41 -6.08 -1.89
N ALA A 30 42.54 -5.40 -2.64
CA ALA A 30 41.33 -4.77 -2.10
C ALA A 30 40.32 -5.82 -1.65
N VAL A 31 40.45 -6.30 -0.41
CA VAL A 31 39.40 -7.03 0.30
C VAL A 31 38.93 -6.14 1.43
N GLY A 32 37.84 -5.40 1.21
CA GLY A 32 37.25 -4.53 2.22
C GLY A 32 36.72 -5.35 3.40
N HIS A 33 37.44 -5.40 4.51
CA HIS A 33 36.90 -5.91 5.77
C HIS A 33 36.02 -4.83 6.41
N MET A 34 34.77 -5.19 6.73
CA MET A 34 33.87 -4.36 7.52
C MET A 34 34.51 -4.13 8.90
N SER A 35 34.58 -2.88 9.34
CA SER A 35 35.19 -2.57 10.63
C SER A 35 34.39 -3.24 11.78
N PRO A 36 35.04 -3.63 12.89
CA PRO A 36 34.35 -4.20 14.04
C PRO A 36 33.24 -3.28 14.59
N GLN A 37 33.40 -1.97 14.48
CA GLN A 37 32.39 -0.98 14.85
C GLN A 37 31.19 -0.97 13.90
N ALA A 38 31.41 -1.13 12.60
CA ALA A 38 30.33 -1.29 11.62
C ALA A 38 29.59 -2.61 11.86
N ALA A 39 30.30 -3.71 12.12
CA ALA A 39 29.71 -5.01 12.44
C ALA A 39 28.87 -4.96 13.74
N ALA A 40 29.38 -4.34 14.81
CA ALA A 40 28.66 -4.20 16.08
C ALA A 40 27.44 -3.27 15.99
N THR A 41 27.46 -2.28 15.08
CA THR A 41 26.32 -1.38 14.82
C THR A 41 25.26 -2.08 13.97
N LEU A 42 25.67 -2.86 12.97
CA LEU A 42 24.78 -3.74 12.20
C LEU A 42 24.11 -4.76 13.12
N GLN A 43 24.89 -5.42 13.98
CA GLN A 43 24.42 -6.46 14.88
C GLN A 43 23.36 -5.95 15.88
N ARG A 44 23.53 -4.72 16.39
CA ARG A 44 22.53 -4.05 17.24
C ARG A 44 21.24 -3.69 16.49
N THR A 45 21.32 -3.48 15.18
CA THR A 45 20.19 -3.02 14.36
C THR A 45 19.37 -4.18 13.78
N VAL A 46 20.03 -5.24 13.29
CA VAL A 46 19.39 -6.29 12.47
C VAL A 46 19.48 -7.70 13.07
N GLY A 47 20.11 -7.85 14.24
CA GLY A 47 20.17 -9.10 14.99
C GLY A 47 21.23 -10.09 14.50
N ASN A 48 21.68 -10.96 15.41
CA ASN A 48 22.85 -11.84 15.22
C ASN A 48 22.70 -12.83 14.05
N THR A 49 21.49 -13.34 13.83
CA THR A 49 21.21 -14.35 12.80
C THR A 49 21.39 -13.82 11.38
N ALA A 50 21.07 -12.54 11.15
CA ALA A 50 21.26 -11.88 9.85
C ALA A 50 22.74 -11.60 9.56
N VAL A 51 23.51 -11.21 10.59
CA VAL A 51 24.96 -10.97 10.48
C VAL A 51 25.72 -12.27 10.21
N ALA A 52 25.35 -13.37 10.85
CA ALA A 52 25.96 -14.69 10.62
C ALA A 52 25.80 -15.16 9.17
N ARG A 53 24.60 -15.01 8.60
CA ARG A 53 24.31 -15.40 7.21
C ARG A 53 25.07 -14.54 6.18
N MET A 54 25.24 -13.25 6.46
CA MET A 54 26.07 -12.36 5.63
C MET A 54 27.55 -12.76 5.60
N LEU A 55 28.09 -13.25 6.73
CA LEU A 55 29.48 -13.71 6.80
C LEU A 55 29.66 -15.05 6.08
N GLU A 56 28.62 -15.87 6.05
CA GLU A 56 28.58 -17.16 5.37
C GLU A 56 28.50 -17.02 3.85
N GLU A 57 27.59 -16.16 3.34
CA GLU A 57 27.49 -15.84 1.89
C GLU A 57 28.78 -15.19 1.34
N ARG A 58 29.55 -14.50 2.19
CA ARG A 58 30.84 -13.90 1.81
C ARG A 58 31.96 -14.94 1.70
N ARG A 59 31.85 -16.10 2.36
CA ARG A 59 32.82 -17.21 2.27
C ARG A 59 32.61 -18.04 1.00
N ASP A 60 31.36 -18.17 0.54
CA ASP A 60 31.03 -18.92 -0.67
C ASP A 60 31.41 -18.18 -1.97
N GLY A 61 31.53 -16.84 -1.93
CA GLY A 61 31.93 -16.03 -3.09
C GLY A 61 33.41 -16.08 -3.46
N THR A 62 34.28 -16.73 -2.67
CA THR A 62 35.74 -16.71 -2.84
C THR A 62 36.35 -18.03 -3.34
N ARG A 63 35.55 -18.96 -3.86
CA ARG A 63 36.06 -20.27 -4.31
C ARG A 63 35.58 -20.64 -5.72
N ALA A 64 36.03 -19.88 -6.71
CA ALA A 64 35.94 -20.27 -8.11
C ALA A 64 37.09 -19.64 -8.88
N ASP A 65 38.27 -20.26 -8.84
CA ASP A 65 39.25 -20.29 -9.93
C ASP A 65 40.41 -21.20 -9.52
N GLU A 66 40.45 -22.40 -10.11
CA GLU A 66 41.65 -23.19 -10.46
C GLU A 66 41.23 -24.61 -10.91
N GLN A 67 41.03 -24.82 -12.21
CA GLN A 67 41.69 -25.88 -13.00
C GLN A 67 41.19 -25.94 -14.46
N PRO A 68 42.03 -26.40 -15.42
CA PRO A 68 41.94 -26.02 -16.83
C PRO A 68 41.27 -27.06 -17.76
N VAL A 69 40.63 -26.50 -18.79
CA VAL A 69 40.46 -26.93 -20.19
C VAL A 69 40.47 -28.44 -20.52
N ARG A 70 39.32 -28.94 -20.96
CA ARG A 70 39.18 -29.80 -22.17
C ARG A 70 37.88 -29.45 -22.94
N ARG A 71 38.04 -29.03 -24.20
CA ARG A 71 37.04 -29.13 -25.30
C ARG A 71 37.32 -30.46 -26.05
N PRO A 72 36.34 -31.16 -26.67
CA PRO A 72 35.50 -30.69 -27.79
C PRO A 72 34.02 -31.18 -27.69
N ALA A 73 33.05 -30.95 -28.56
CA ALA A 73 32.74 -30.03 -29.67
C ALA A 73 31.25 -30.27 -30.02
N VAL A 74 30.52 -29.21 -30.38
CA VAL A 74 29.39 -29.14 -31.35
C VAL A 74 28.12 -29.95 -31.05
N GLN A 75 27.00 -29.27 -30.70
CA GLN A 75 25.93 -28.90 -31.65
C GLN A 75 24.74 -28.17 -30.97
N ALA A 76 24.37 -27.05 -31.58
CA ALA A 76 23.06 -26.40 -31.74
C ALA A 76 21.93 -26.49 -30.68
N ALA A 77 21.40 -25.28 -30.41
CA ALA A 77 19.98 -24.91 -30.36
C ALA A 77 19.28 -24.73 -29.00
N GLU A 78 18.63 -23.56 -28.95
CA GLU A 78 17.45 -23.15 -28.20
C GLU A 78 17.57 -22.50 -26.82
N ALA A 79 17.01 -21.28 -26.82
CA ALA A 79 16.92 -20.33 -25.73
C ALA A 79 15.85 -20.76 -24.72
N GLY A 80 16.28 -21.03 -23.49
CA GLY A 80 15.40 -21.12 -22.33
C GLY A 80 15.65 -19.96 -21.37
N ALA A 81 15.03 -18.81 -21.63
CA ALA A 81 15.03 -17.68 -20.70
C ALA A 81 14.20 -18.01 -19.46
N ARG A 82 14.84 -18.54 -18.42
CA ARG A 82 14.27 -18.63 -17.06
C ARG A 82 14.34 -17.25 -16.40
N ALA A 83 13.25 -16.49 -16.47
CA ALA A 83 13.06 -15.30 -15.66
C ALA A 83 12.40 -15.70 -14.32
N TYR A 84 13.20 -15.67 -13.24
CA TYR A 84 12.69 -15.73 -11.88
C TYR A 84 11.93 -14.43 -11.56
N THR A 85 10.62 -14.55 -11.34
CA THR A 85 9.74 -13.51 -10.81
C THR A 85 9.68 -13.61 -9.28
N THR A 86 10.20 -12.60 -8.58
CA THR A 86 9.92 -12.34 -7.16
C THR A 86 9.07 -11.08 -7.05
N GLY A 87 7.76 -11.27 -7.18
CA GLY A 87 6.72 -10.32 -6.82
C GLY A 87 5.64 -11.10 -6.07
N ASN A 88 5.15 -10.55 -4.95
CA ASN A 88 4.13 -11.16 -4.11
C ASN A 88 2.81 -11.34 -4.90
N GLN A 89 2.69 -12.43 -5.64
CA GLN A 89 1.41 -13.10 -5.89
C GLN A 89 1.23 -14.16 -4.80
N ALA A 90 0.88 -13.72 -3.59
CA ALA A 90 0.24 -14.60 -2.64
C ALA A 90 -1.24 -14.69 -3.03
N ALA A 91 -1.54 -15.62 -3.92
CA ALA A 91 -2.85 -16.27 -4.09
C ALA A 91 -4.07 -15.36 -4.32
N THR A 92 -4.15 -14.73 -5.50
CA THR A 92 -5.43 -14.54 -6.20
C THR A 92 -5.24 -14.91 -7.67
N ALA A 93 -4.97 -16.20 -7.91
CA ALA A 93 -5.34 -16.76 -9.20
C ALA A 93 -6.87 -16.66 -9.27
N SER A 94 -7.38 -15.88 -10.21
CA SER A 94 -8.74 -15.99 -10.68
C SER A 94 -9.03 -17.47 -10.93
N VAL A 95 -9.83 -18.08 -10.05
CA VAL A 95 -10.34 -19.44 -10.24
C VAL A 95 -11.39 -19.34 -11.34
N GLN A 96 -10.93 -19.33 -12.60
CA GLN A 96 -11.77 -19.76 -13.69
C GLN A 96 -11.95 -21.27 -13.54
N ARG A 97 -13.18 -21.68 -13.20
CA ARG A 97 -13.61 -23.07 -13.27
C ARG A 97 -13.50 -23.49 -14.74
N ALA A 98 -12.49 -24.28 -15.07
CA ALA A 98 -12.45 -25.03 -16.32
C ALA A 98 -13.47 -26.18 -16.19
N GLU A 99 -14.62 -26.04 -16.84
CA GLU A 99 -15.45 -27.19 -17.20
C GLU A 99 -14.81 -27.80 -18.46
N GLU A 100 -13.90 -28.76 -18.26
CA GLU A 100 -13.50 -29.65 -19.34
C GLU A 100 -14.62 -30.67 -19.56
N GLY A 101 -15.21 -30.61 -20.75
CA GLY A 101 -16.18 -31.59 -21.22
C GLY A 101 -15.56 -32.97 -21.31
N VAL A 102 -16.13 -33.90 -20.56
CA VAL A 102 -15.99 -35.33 -20.83
C VAL A 102 -17.27 -35.76 -21.55
N MET A 103 -17.05 -36.37 -22.70
CA MET A 103 -18.08 -36.95 -23.56
C MET A 103 -19.04 -37.86 -22.78
N GLU A 104 -20.30 -37.66 -23.12
CA GLU A 104 -21.48 -38.49 -22.96
C GLU A 104 -21.20 -40.01 -22.94
N ALA A 105 -21.56 -40.65 -21.82
CA ALA A 105 -22.01 -42.04 -21.77
C ALA A 105 -22.91 -42.25 -20.54
N ASP A 106 -24.16 -42.61 -20.81
CA ASP A 106 -25.28 -43.01 -19.94
C ASP A 106 -25.00 -43.33 -18.45
N ALA A 107 -25.63 -42.56 -17.55
CA ALA A 107 -26.03 -43.00 -16.20
C ALA A 107 -27.13 -42.08 -15.60
N PRO A 108 -28.05 -42.60 -14.76
CA PRO A 108 -29.40 -42.07 -14.62
C PRO A 108 -29.50 -40.86 -13.69
N THR A 109 -30.50 -40.03 -13.97
CA THR A 109 -30.98 -38.90 -13.19
C THR A 109 -31.18 -39.29 -11.72
N ARG A 110 -30.25 -38.89 -10.85
CA ARG A 110 -30.41 -38.99 -9.39
C ARG A 110 -30.71 -37.61 -8.82
N ALA A 111 -32.01 -37.29 -8.72
CA ALA A 111 -32.48 -36.31 -7.75
C ALA A 111 -32.02 -36.79 -6.37
N SER A 112 -30.92 -36.22 -5.88
CA SER A 112 -30.27 -36.66 -4.66
C SER A 112 -30.74 -35.75 -3.53
N THR A 113 -31.81 -36.16 -2.86
CA THR A 113 -32.14 -35.68 -1.52
C THR A 113 -30.96 -36.01 -0.60
N PRO A 114 -30.43 -35.06 0.20
CA PRO A 114 -29.35 -35.35 1.13
C PRO A 114 -29.76 -36.45 2.13
N PRO A 115 -28.81 -37.26 2.65
CA PRO A 115 -29.11 -38.30 3.63
C PRO A 115 -29.81 -37.70 4.86
N ALA A 116 -30.73 -38.48 5.46
CA ALA A 116 -31.65 -38.01 6.51
C ALA A 116 -30.96 -37.32 7.71
N ASP A 117 -29.71 -37.69 8.00
CA ASP A 117 -28.92 -37.13 9.10
C ASP A 117 -28.39 -35.72 8.80
N GLU A 118 -28.01 -35.42 7.55
CA GLU A 118 -27.60 -34.06 7.14
C GLU A 118 -28.81 -33.14 7.01
N ALA A 119 -29.94 -33.65 6.50
CA ALA A 119 -31.18 -32.90 6.43
C ALA A 119 -31.69 -32.53 7.84
N ALA A 120 -31.60 -33.45 8.81
CA ALA A 120 -31.95 -33.17 10.20
C ALA A 120 -31.01 -32.12 10.84
N LEU A 121 -29.70 -32.20 10.57
CA LEU A 121 -28.73 -31.22 11.03
C LEU A 121 -28.98 -29.82 10.45
N LEU A 122 -29.49 -29.67 9.23
CA LEU A 122 -29.74 -28.36 8.62
C LEU A 122 -30.91 -27.58 9.26
N VAL A 123 -31.89 -28.29 9.84
CA VAL A 123 -33.07 -27.67 10.46
C VAL A 123 -33.00 -27.72 11.99
N SER A 124 -31.99 -28.38 12.56
CA SER A 124 -31.83 -28.51 14.00
C SER A 124 -31.59 -27.15 14.67
N THR A 125 -32.28 -26.93 15.78
CA THR A 125 -32.08 -25.82 16.72
C THR A 125 -31.31 -26.25 17.97
N ASP A 126 -30.90 -27.53 18.04
CA ASP A 126 -30.00 -28.00 19.08
C ASP A 126 -28.67 -27.24 19.01
N LEU A 127 -28.21 -26.74 20.15
CA LEU A 127 -27.11 -25.77 20.18
C LEU A 127 -25.78 -26.39 19.72
N ASP A 128 -25.55 -27.67 20.01
CA ASP A 128 -24.32 -28.34 19.60
C ASP A 128 -24.37 -28.68 18.11
N ALA A 129 -25.54 -29.07 17.58
CA ALA A 129 -25.77 -29.21 16.14
C ALA A 129 -25.59 -27.88 15.38
N VAL A 130 -26.08 -26.76 15.92
CA VAL A 130 -25.91 -25.43 15.33
C VAL A 130 -24.43 -25.03 15.32
N MET A 131 -23.69 -25.31 16.40
CA MET A 131 -22.25 -25.07 16.46
C MET A 131 -21.50 -25.89 15.40
N VAL A 132 -21.80 -27.19 15.26
CA VAL A 132 -21.18 -28.05 14.24
C VAL A 132 -21.50 -27.56 12.83
N ARG A 133 -22.76 -27.19 12.57
CA ARG A 133 -23.20 -26.66 11.27
C ARG A 133 -22.48 -25.36 10.91
N LEU A 134 -22.40 -24.42 11.85
CA LEU A 134 -21.67 -23.16 11.65
C LEU A 134 -20.17 -23.42 11.43
N SER A 135 -19.51 -24.22 12.27
CA SER A 135 -18.10 -24.58 12.11
C SER A 135 -17.82 -25.19 10.73
N ALA A 136 -18.65 -26.15 10.31
CA ALA A 136 -18.52 -26.82 9.01
C ALA A 136 -18.72 -25.84 7.84
N SER A 137 -19.70 -24.94 7.93
CA SER A 137 -19.95 -23.92 6.90
C SER A 137 -18.76 -22.96 6.75
N LEU A 138 -18.19 -22.50 7.87
CA LEU A 138 -17.02 -21.62 7.85
C LEU A 138 -15.82 -22.30 7.19
N GLU A 139 -15.60 -23.56 7.54
CA GLU A 139 -14.50 -24.38 7.03
C GLU A 139 -14.65 -24.69 5.54
N ALA A 140 -15.84 -25.09 5.08
CA ALA A 140 -16.11 -25.36 3.67
C ALA A 140 -15.83 -24.14 2.78
N ASN A 141 -16.07 -22.93 3.30
CA ASN A 141 -15.95 -21.69 2.54
C ASN A 141 -14.55 -21.07 2.57
N ALA A 142 -13.59 -21.60 3.35
CA ALA A 142 -12.28 -20.96 3.51
C ALA A 142 -11.09 -21.89 3.88
N LEU A 143 -11.24 -23.22 3.98
CA LEU A 143 -10.10 -24.13 4.18
C LEU A 143 -9.17 -24.20 2.95
N GLN A 144 -7.86 -24.30 3.18
CA GLN A 144 -6.89 -24.69 2.12
C GLN A 144 -6.24 -26.01 2.49
N LYS A 145 -6.43 -27.03 1.65
CA LYS A 145 -5.82 -28.35 1.85
C LYS A 145 -4.30 -28.37 1.60
N THR A 146 -3.73 -27.35 0.94
CA THR A 146 -2.29 -27.26 0.63
C THR A 146 -1.75 -25.84 0.81
N ARG A 147 -0.53 -25.69 1.37
CA ARG A 147 0.19 -24.42 1.52
C ARG A 147 1.60 -24.47 0.93
N LYS A 148 2.01 -23.40 0.23
CA LYS A 148 3.42 -23.13 -0.11
C LYS A 148 4.10 -22.41 1.06
N PHE A 149 5.32 -22.84 1.36
CA PHE A 149 6.18 -22.31 2.44
C PHE A 149 6.37 -20.78 2.34
N ASN A 150 6.03 -20.05 3.40
CA ASN A 150 6.44 -18.65 3.60
C ASN A 150 7.54 -18.59 4.68
N PRO A 151 8.81 -18.33 4.30
CA PRO A 151 9.94 -18.33 5.24
C PRO A 151 9.85 -17.25 6.34
N TRP A 152 8.95 -16.27 6.21
CA TRP A 152 8.90 -15.09 7.07
C TRP A 152 7.81 -15.13 8.15
N GLU A 153 6.89 -16.09 8.11
CA GLU A 153 5.85 -16.28 9.14
C GLU A 153 5.86 -17.71 9.73
N PRO A 154 6.94 -18.10 10.42
CA PRO A 154 7.19 -19.45 10.88
C PRO A 154 6.26 -19.98 11.98
N HIS A 155 5.25 -19.23 12.42
CA HIS A 155 4.21 -19.69 13.36
C HIS A 155 2.89 -19.99 12.64
N LYS A 156 2.76 -19.61 11.36
CA LYS A 156 1.61 -19.94 10.50
C LYS A 156 1.77 -21.32 9.82
N LYS A 157 2.49 -22.21 10.50
CA LYS A 157 3.20 -23.40 9.99
C LYS A 157 2.42 -24.72 10.01
N TRP A 158 1.30 -24.80 10.70
CA TRP A 158 0.63 -26.09 10.91
C TRP A 158 -0.47 -26.29 9.86
N PRO A 159 -0.66 -27.51 9.34
CA PRO A 159 -1.91 -27.87 8.68
C PRO A 159 -3.07 -27.39 9.56
N GLU A 160 -4.09 -26.77 8.96
CA GLU A 160 -5.21 -26.20 9.73
C GLU A 160 -5.89 -27.26 10.62
N ASP A 161 -5.81 -28.53 10.20
CA ASP A 161 -6.29 -29.72 10.92
C ASP A 161 -5.52 -30.05 12.21
N TRP A 162 -4.36 -29.44 12.45
CA TRP A 162 -3.56 -29.64 13.68
C TRP A 162 -3.84 -28.57 14.73
N LEU A 163 -4.63 -27.56 14.40
CA LEU A 163 -5.05 -26.53 15.33
C LEU A 163 -6.24 -27.02 16.16
N LEU A 164 -6.31 -26.60 17.42
CA LEU A 164 -7.55 -26.71 18.19
C LEU A 164 -8.69 -26.04 17.43
N GLU A 165 -9.90 -26.60 17.50
CA GLU A 165 -11.07 -26.17 16.71
C GLU A 165 -11.28 -24.65 16.73
N ASN A 166 -11.33 -24.02 17.92
CA ASN A 166 -11.51 -22.57 18.03
C ASN A 166 -10.37 -21.76 17.38
N THR A 167 -9.14 -22.27 17.43
CA THR A 167 -7.98 -21.64 16.79
C THR A 167 -8.06 -21.80 15.26
N ARG A 168 -8.53 -22.95 14.78
CA ARG A 168 -8.79 -23.21 13.36
C ARG A 168 -9.85 -22.25 12.83
N LEU A 169 -10.97 -22.10 13.53
CA LEU A 169 -12.05 -21.17 13.14
C LEU A 169 -11.59 -19.71 13.10
N LYS A 170 -10.80 -19.25 14.07
CA LYS A 170 -10.19 -17.90 14.04
C LYS A 170 -9.35 -17.68 12.78
N TRP A 171 -8.58 -18.69 12.41
CA TRP A 171 -7.74 -18.67 11.22
C TRP A 171 -8.55 -18.63 9.92
N VAL A 172 -9.60 -19.45 9.85
CA VAL A 172 -10.56 -19.46 8.75
C VAL A 172 -11.21 -18.09 8.60
N LEU A 173 -11.60 -17.44 9.70
CA LEU A 173 -12.16 -16.09 9.69
C LEU A 173 -11.14 -15.01 9.28
N GLU A 174 -9.88 -15.09 9.71
CA GLU A 174 -8.82 -14.19 9.23
C GLU A 174 -8.68 -14.27 7.71
N ARG A 175 -8.69 -15.49 7.17
CA ARG A 175 -8.63 -15.71 5.73
C ARG A 175 -9.88 -15.23 5.01
N ARG A 176 -11.06 -15.48 5.57
CA ARG A 176 -12.34 -15.01 5.04
C ARG A 176 -12.36 -13.49 4.90
N LEU A 177 -11.82 -12.78 5.89
CA LEU A 177 -11.65 -11.33 5.85
C LEU A 177 -10.69 -10.91 4.72
N VAL A 178 -9.54 -11.57 4.57
CA VAL A 178 -8.56 -11.27 3.50
C VAL A 178 -9.14 -11.54 2.11
N LEU A 179 -9.95 -12.60 1.97
CA LEU A 179 -10.63 -12.95 0.72
C LEU A 179 -11.87 -12.10 0.44
N GLY A 180 -12.30 -11.26 1.39
CA GLY A 180 -13.51 -10.46 1.27
C GLY A 180 -14.76 -11.32 1.10
N LYS A 181 -15.02 -12.27 1.98
CA LYS A 181 -16.26 -13.07 1.98
C LYS A 181 -17.15 -12.69 3.18
N ALA A 182 -18.42 -12.36 2.94
CA ALA A 182 -19.39 -12.03 3.98
C ALA A 182 -19.96 -13.31 4.61
N PHE A 183 -20.63 -13.22 5.77
CA PHE A 183 -21.40 -14.35 6.30
C PHE A 183 -22.64 -14.61 5.42
N GLN A 184 -22.90 -15.88 5.14
CA GLN A 184 -24.07 -16.36 4.40
C GLN A 184 -25.32 -16.34 5.27
N GLN A 185 -26.50 -16.37 4.65
CA GLN A 185 -27.78 -16.29 5.38
C GLN A 185 -27.98 -17.40 6.41
N ASP A 186 -27.59 -18.64 6.09
CA ASP A 186 -27.66 -19.74 7.05
C ASP A 186 -26.66 -19.57 8.21
N GLU A 187 -25.47 -19.03 7.94
CA GLU A 187 -24.50 -18.70 9.00
C GLU A 187 -25.01 -17.59 9.90
N LEU A 188 -25.68 -16.56 9.35
CA LEU A 188 -26.30 -15.49 10.13
C LEU A 188 -27.41 -16.03 11.03
N ARG A 189 -28.24 -16.95 10.53
CA ARG A 189 -29.26 -17.65 11.34
C ARG A 189 -28.63 -18.43 12.49
N ASP A 190 -27.54 -19.13 12.24
CA ASP A 190 -26.82 -19.90 13.27
C ASP A 190 -26.18 -18.98 14.32
N ILE A 191 -25.57 -17.88 13.87
CA ILE A 191 -25.03 -16.84 14.75
C ILE A 191 -26.13 -16.22 15.60
N GLU A 192 -27.33 -15.99 15.07
CA GLU A 192 -28.47 -15.46 15.81
C GLU A 192 -28.89 -16.42 16.94
N ILE A 193 -29.08 -17.71 16.63
CA ILE A 193 -29.42 -18.74 17.62
C ILE A 193 -28.35 -18.82 18.72
N LEU A 194 -27.08 -18.85 18.33
CA LEU A 194 -25.95 -18.94 19.26
C LEU A 194 -25.74 -17.65 20.06
N SER A 195 -26.07 -16.48 19.53
CA SER A 195 -25.99 -15.20 20.25
C SER A 195 -26.87 -15.20 21.49
N ALA A 196 -28.05 -15.83 21.43
CA ALA A 196 -28.99 -15.88 22.54
C ALA A 196 -28.62 -16.90 23.63
N LYS A 197 -27.88 -17.98 23.29
CA LYS A 197 -27.73 -19.15 24.16
C LYS A 197 -26.29 -19.62 24.39
N LYS A 198 -25.34 -19.24 23.52
CA LYS A 198 -23.93 -19.67 23.50
C LYS A 198 -22.99 -18.50 23.15
N ALA A 199 -23.29 -17.29 23.61
CA ALA A 199 -22.50 -16.09 23.35
C ALA A 199 -21.01 -16.24 23.72
N SER A 200 -20.69 -16.97 24.80
CA SER A 200 -19.31 -17.25 25.20
C SER A 200 -18.52 -17.98 24.11
N TRP A 201 -19.13 -18.98 23.46
CA TRP A 201 -18.47 -19.71 22.38
C TRP A 201 -18.23 -18.82 21.16
N LEU A 202 -19.20 -18.00 20.76
CA LEU A 202 -19.03 -17.02 19.67
C LEU A 202 -17.90 -16.02 19.96
N ASN A 203 -17.77 -15.61 21.22
CA ASN A 203 -16.69 -14.75 21.68
C ASN A 203 -15.33 -15.47 21.63
N ASP A 204 -15.30 -16.73 22.05
CA ASP A 204 -14.10 -17.57 22.05
C ASP A 204 -13.58 -17.85 20.64
N VAL A 205 -14.45 -18.02 19.64
CA VAL A 205 -14.05 -18.14 18.22
C VAL A 205 -13.84 -16.80 17.52
N GLY A 206 -14.21 -15.70 18.17
CA GLY A 206 -13.95 -14.34 17.70
C GLY A 206 -14.98 -13.78 16.71
N ILE A 207 -16.20 -14.33 16.68
CA ILE A 207 -17.32 -13.81 15.88
C ILE A 207 -18.07 -12.70 16.63
N GLY A 208 -18.20 -12.83 17.96
CA GLY A 208 -19.06 -11.94 18.75
C GLY A 208 -20.54 -12.25 18.60
N THR A 209 -21.39 -11.49 19.28
CA THR A 209 -22.86 -11.64 19.17
C THR A 209 -23.45 -10.77 18.06
N LEU A 210 -24.66 -11.11 17.61
CA LEU A 210 -25.39 -10.32 16.61
C LEU A 210 -25.68 -8.89 17.08
N GLU A 211 -25.99 -8.72 18.36
CA GLU A 211 -26.23 -7.40 18.96
C GLU A 211 -24.95 -6.56 19.02
N GLU A 212 -23.83 -7.14 19.47
CA GLU A 212 -22.52 -6.49 19.41
C GLU A 212 -22.20 -6.06 17.97
N ALA A 213 -22.45 -6.92 16.99
CA ALA A 213 -22.16 -6.61 15.60
C ALA A 213 -23.05 -5.49 15.03
N ARG A 214 -24.32 -5.38 15.44
CA ARG A 214 -25.19 -4.25 15.08
C ARG A 214 -24.68 -2.93 15.67
N GLN A 215 -24.22 -2.96 16.92
CA GLN A 215 -23.63 -1.78 17.57
C GLN A 215 -22.35 -1.34 16.86
N ILE A 216 -21.46 -2.30 16.56
CA ILE A 216 -20.23 -2.04 15.79
C ILE A 216 -20.59 -1.50 14.39
N ALA A 217 -21.56 -2.10 13.70
CA ALA A 217 -21.99 -1.67 12.37
C ALA A 217 -22.49 -0.22 12.39
N ALA A 218 -23.19 0.19 13.45
CA ALA A 218 -23.68 1.56 13.65
C ALA A 218 -22.62 2.52 14.22
N GLY A 219 -21.39 2.06 14.47
CA GLY A 219 -20.34 2.86 15.09
C GLY A 219 -20.63 3.21 16.56
N LYS A 220 -21.57 2.52 17.22
CA LYS A 220 -21.82 2.72 18.64
C LYS A 220 -20.77 1.94 19.42
N SER A 221 -19.84 2.62 20.10
CA SER A 221 -18.79 1.99 20.89
C SER A 221 -19.35 1.37 22.17
N GLY A 222 -20.06 0.25 22.02
CA GLY A 222 -20.49 -0.62 23.10
C GLY A 222 -19.58 -1.83 23.23
N THR A 223 -18.89 -1.97 24.36
CA THR A 223 -18.62 -3.28 25.02
C THR A 223 -17.52 -4.23 24.50
N ALA A 224 -16.59 -3.86 23.61
CA ALA A 224 -15.51 -4.79 23.24
C ALA A 224 -14.42 -5.00 24.34
N ASP A 225 -14.34 -4.13 25.36
CA ASP A 225 -13.32 -4.22 26.44
C ASP A 225 -13.92 -4.24 27.87
N ALA A 226 -15.26 -4.24 27.99
CA ALA A 226 -15.95 -4.24 29.30
C ALA A 226 -15.86 -5.60 30.03
N GLY A 227 -15.53 -6.68 29.32
CA GLY A 227 -15.35 -8.02 29.91
C GLY A 227 -14.07 -8.20 30.74
N ARG A 228 -13.15 -7.22 30.77
CA ARG A 228 -11.84 -7.38 31.46
C ARG A 228 -11.53 -6.36 32.55
N LYS A 229 -12.39 -5.36 32.79
CA LYS A 229 -12.14 -4.29 33.78
C LYS A 229 -13.27 -4.04 34.78
N ALA A 230 -14.08 -5.06 35.10
CA ALA A 230 -14.91 -5.04 36.30
C ALA A 230 -14.08 -5.30 37.58
N SER A 231 -12.97 -4.58 37.78
CA SER A 231 -12.28 -4.52 39.08
C SER A 231 -11.31 -3.33 39.18
N ALA A 232 -11.77 -2.10 38.97
CA ALA A 232 -11.04 -0.95 39.51
C ALA A 232 -11.99 0.25 39.72
N LYS A 233 -12.10 0.64 40.99
CA LYS A 233 -12.52 1.97 41.51
C LYS A 233 -12.45 3.07 40.45
N GLY A 234 -13.47 3.89 40.22
CA GLY A 234 -14.23 4.62 41.23
C GLY A 234 -13.66 6.05 41.34
N LYS A 235 -14.49 7.01 40.92
CA LYS A 235 -14.40 8.48 41.02
C LYS A 235 -13.80 9.28 39.84
N GLU A 236 -14.59 10.30 39.51
CA GLU A 236 -14.28 11.57 38.82
C GLU A 236 -14.17 11.56 37.30
N ARG A 237 -15.29 11.84 36.64
CA ARG A 237 -15.50 13.11 35.90
C ARG A 237 -16.97 13.25 35.49
N ALA A 238 -17.71 14.02 36.29
CA ALA A 238 -18.96 14.63 35.84
C ALA A 238 -18.56 15.81 34.94
N GLY A 239 -18.79 15.64 33.63
CA GLY A 239 -18.46 16.68 32.65
C GLY A 239 -18.53 16.18 31.21
N GLN A 240 -19.48 15.32 30.86
CA GLN A 240 -19.78 14.88 29.49
C GLN A 240 -21.27 14.52 29.44
N ALA A 241 -22.11 15.55 29.33
CA ALA A 241 -23.53 15.41 29.04
C ALA A 241 -23.83 16.23 27.78
N GLU A 242 -23.12 15.90 26.71
CA GLU A 242 -23.43 16.17 25.31
C GLU A 242 -22.45 15.36 24.44
N GLU A 243 -22.22 14.10 24.80
CA GLU A 243 -21.65 13.13 23.86
C GLU A 243 -22.77 12.84 22.86
N ARG A 244 -22.87 13.67 21.82
CA ARG A 244 -23.66 13.36 20.61
C ARG A 244 -23.34 11.89 20.28
N GLU A 245 -24.36 11.08 19.94
CA GLU A 245 -24.21 9.72 19.43
C GLU A 245 -23.35 9.72 18.15
N ARG A 246 -22.05 9.92 18.32
CA ARG A 246 -21.06 10.07 17.27
C ARG A 246 -20.51 8.67 17.01
N ALA A 247 -20.51 8.28 15.74
CA ALA A 247 -19.95 7.00 15.36
C ALA A 247 -18.46 6.94 15.75
N ASP A 248 -18.01 5.81 16.30
CA ASP A 248 -16.66 5.56 16.74
C ASP A 248 -16.17 4.21 16.20
N TYR A 249 -15.31 4.30 15.18
CA TYR A 249 -14.60 3.18 14.57
C TYR A 249 -13.12 3.16 14.95
N SER A 250 -12.68 3.90 15.99
CA SER A 250 -11.28 3.97 16.42
C SER A 250 -10.70 2.63 16.90
N ALA A 251 -11.55 1.64 17.16
CA ALA A 251 -11.19 0.27 17.49
C ALA A 251 -11.38 -0.73 16.33
N TRP A 252 -11.83 -0.30 15.16
CA TRP A 252 -12.23 -1.16 14.04
C TRP A 252 -11.18 -2.23 13.71
N LEU A 253 -9.92 -1.84 13.52
CA LEU A 253 -8.85 -2.78 13.17
C LEU A 253 -8.31 -3.59 14.36
N LYS A 254 -8.77 -3.30 15.58
CA LYS A 254 -8.50 -4.11 16.79
C LYS A 254 -9.52 -5.23 16.97
N LEU A 255 -10.65 -5.16 16.28
CA LEU A 255 -11.68 -6.20 16.31
C LEU A 255 -11.15 -7.51 15.71
N THR A 256 -11.61 -8.62 16.28
CA THR A 256 -11.37 -9.95 15.70
C THR A 256 -11.92 -10.02 14.26
N PRO A 257 -11.32 -10.81 13.37
CA PRO A 257 -11.80 -10.94 12.00
C PRO A 257 -13.29 -11.29 11.90
N GLY A 258 -13.77 -12.23 12.73
CA GLY A 258 -15.20 -12.60 12.76
C GLY A 258 -16.12 -11.44 13.10
N ARG A 259 -15.79 -10.61 14.12
CA ARG A 259 -16.56 -9.42 14.48
C ARG A 259 -16.62 -8.41 13.33
N ARG A 260 -15.50 -8.19 12.63
CA ARG A 260 -15.46 -7.29 11.45
C ARG A 260 -16.32 -7.81 10.31
N ILE A 261 -16.21 -9.10 9.97
CA ILE A 261 -17.03 -9.71 8.92
C ILE A 261 -18.51 -9.62 9.28
N LEU A 262 -18.89 -9.93 10.53
CA LEU A 262 -20.28 -9.89 10.96
C LEU A 262 -20.84 -8.46 10.92
N ALA A 263 -20.13 -7.50 11.52
CA ALA A 263 -20.53 -6.10 11.50
C ALA A 263 -20.61 -5.55 10.06
N ALA A 264 -19.66 -5.89 9.18
CA ALA A 264 -19.68 -5.47 7.78
C ALA A 264 -20.83 -6.09 7.00
N THR A 265 -21.11 -7.38 7.21
CA THR A 265 -22.26 -8.08 6.61
C THR A 265 -23.56 -7.39 6.99
N LEU A 266 -23.75 -7.06 8.27
CA LEU A 266 -24.94 -6.37 8.75
C LEU A 266 -25.01 -4.91 8.29
N ALA A 267 -23.89 -4.19 8.30
CA ALA A 267 -23.83 -2.81 7.84
C ALA A 267 -24.28 -2.70 6.38
N PHE A 268 -23.79 -3.57 5.50
CA PHE A 268 -24.22 -3.58 4.10
C PHE A 268 -25.72 -3.90 3.95
N GLN A 269 -26.25 -4.86 4.72
CA GLN A 269 -27.68 -5.21 4.68
C GLN A 269 -28.60 -4.10 5.20
N THR A 270 -28.13 -3.27 6.13
CA THR A 270 -28.98 -2.33 6.88
C THR A 270 -28.75 -0.87 6.54
N GLN A 271 -27.61 -0.54 5.91
CA GLN A 271 -27.20 0.84 5.60
C GLN A 271 -27.10 1.09 4.09
N ALA A 272 -27.49 0.13 3.24
CA ALA A 272 -27.53 0.33 1.80
C ALA A 272 -28.25 1.66 1.47
N PRO A 273 -27.61 2.56 0.71
CA PRO A 273 -28.16 3.88 0.46
C PRO A 273 -29.47 3.75 -0.31
N ALA A 274 -30.48 4.50 0.11
CA ALA A 274 -31.65 4.70 -0.72
C ALA A 274 -31.26 5.47 -2.00
N PRO A 275 -31.95 5.28 -3.13
CA PRO A 275 -31.67 6.03 -4.35
C PRO A 275 -31.61 7.55 -4.10
N GLY A 276 -30.53 8.19 -4.51
CA GLY A 276 -30.31 9.64 -4.33
C GLY A 276 -29.78 10.06 -2.96
N THR A 277 -29.47 9.11 -2.06
CA THR A 277 -28.79 9.39 -0.80
C THR A 277 -27.29 9.16 -0.90
N ALA A 278 -26.50 9.83 -0.06
CA ALA A 278 -25.07 9.64 -0.01
C ALA A 278 -24.71 8.23 0.45
N THR A 279 -23.81 7.58 -0.27
CA THR A 279 -23.26 6.28 0.10
C THR A 279 -22.54 6.37 1.45
N PRO A 280 -22.81 5.47 2.41
CA PRO A 280 -22.05 5.43 3.65
C PRO A 280 -20.54 5.24 3.40
N ASN A 281 -19.71 6.00 4.11
CA ASN A 281 -18.25 5.94 4.00
C ASN A 281 -17.57 5.33 5.23
N ASN A 282 -18.36 4.76 6.14
CA ASN A 282 -17.84 4.10 7.32
C ASN A 282 -17.20 2.75 6.97
N PRO A 283 -16.16 2.32 7.73
CA PRO A 283 -15.37 1.13 7.38
C PRO A 283 -16.16 -0.18 7.47
N ALA A 284 -17.28 -0.23 8.20
CA ALA A 284 -18.13 -1.42 8.24
C ALA A 284 -18.90 -1.58 6.92
N TYR A 285 -19.54 -0.52 6.44
CA TYR A 285 -20.27 -0.53 5.18
C TYR A 285 -19.34 -0.76 3.99
N THR A 286 -18.21 -0.06 3.90
CA THR A 286 -17.28 -0.19 2.76
C THR A 286 -16.69 -1.60 2.67
N LEU A 287 -16.35 -2.23 3.81
CA LEU A 287 -15.94 -3.63 3.86
C LEU A 287 -17.08 -4.57 3.43
N GLY A 288 -18.31 -4.31 3.88
CA GLY A 288 -19.49 -5.12 3.55
C GLY A 288 -19.81 -5.08 2.06
N ARG A 289 -19.74 -3.90 1.44
CA ARG A 289 -19.84 -3.72 -0.01
C ARG A 289 -18.78 -4.52 -0.73
N PHE A 290 -17.51 -4.37 -0.33
CA PHE A 290 -16.40 -5.12 -0.92
C PHE A 290 -16.63 -6.64 -0.84
N MET A 291 -17.12 -7.13 0.30
CA MET A 291 -17.44 -8.54 0.46
C MET A 291 -18.56 -9.00 -0.48
N ARG A 292 -19.64 -8.23 -0.58
CA ARG A 292 -20.75 -8.54 -1.51
C ARG A 292 -20.26 -8.57 -2.95
N THR A 293 -19.50 -7.56 -3.38
CA THR A 293 -18.96 -7.48 -4.74
C THR A 293 -18.15 -8.72 -5.12
N ASN A 294 -17.38 -9.29 -4.19
CA ASN A 294 -16.56 -10.49 -4.44
C ASN A 294 -17.36 -11.79 -4.51
N GLU A 295 -18.56 -11.84 -3.93
CA GLU A 295 -19.46 -13.00 -4.00
C GLU A 295 -20.19 -13.07 -5.35
N LEU A 296 -20.29 -11.94 -6.03
CA LEU A 296 -20.99 -11.82 -7.31
C LEU A 296 -20.07 -12.20 -8.49
N LYS A 297 -20.67 -12.81 -9.51
CA LYS A 297 -19.98 -13.11 -10.77
C LYS A 297 -19.63 -11.82 -11.51
N THR A 298 -18.63 -11.89 -12.38
CA THR A 298 -18.15 -10.73 -13.14
C THR A 298 -19.19 -10.11 -14.08
N ASP A 299 -20.17 -10.90 -14.52
CA ASP A 299 -21.27 -10.50 -15.40
C ASP A 299 -22.57 -10.15 -14.65
N ASP A 300 -22.53 -10.12 -13.31
CA ASP A 300 -23.69 -9.79 -12.50
C ASP A 300 -23.93 -8.27 -12.49
N PRO A 301 -25.13 -7.77 -12.85
CA PRO A 301 -25.43 -6.32 -12.87
C PRO A 301 -25.35 -5.66 -11.49
N GLU A 302 -25.57 -6.42 -10.40
CA GLU A 302 -25.37 -5.91 -9.05
C GLU A 302 -23.88 -5.64 -8.80
N ARG A 303 -22.99 -6.48 -9.34
CA ARG A 303 -21.54 -6.29 -9.20
C ARG A 303 -21.10 -4.98 -9.83
N GLU A 304 -21.54 -4.72 -11.07
CA GLU A 304 -21.25 -3.46 -11.77
C GLU A 304 -21.75 -2.25 -10.95
N THR A 305 -22.95 -2.34 -10.38
CA THR A 305 -23.51 -1.28 -9.53
C THR A 305 -22.63 -1.00 -8.31
N LEU A 306 -22.19 -2.04 -7.59
CA LEU A 306 -21.35 -1.89 -6.40
C LEU A 306 -19.92 -1.43 -6.75
N GLU A 307 -19.37 -1.88 -7.88
CA GLU A 307 -18.08 -1.41 -8.37
C GLU A 307 -18.15 0.08 -8.76
N ASN A 308 -19.25 0.52 -9.38
CA ASN A 308 -19.49 1.92 -9.71
C ASN A 308 -19.66 2.77 -8.44
N GLU A 309 -20.42 2.31 -7.46
CA GLU A 309 -20.55 2.98 -6.16
C GLU A 309 -19.18 3.15 -5.47
N ARG A 310 -18.33 2.11 -5.48
CA ARG A 310 -16.96 2.18 -4.97
C ARG A 310 -16.11 3.19 -5.75
N ASN A 311 -16.17 3.14 -7.08
CA ASN A 311 -15.36 3.99 -7.95
C ASN A 311 -15.76 5.47 -7.78
N GLU A 312 -17.05 5.77 -7.67
CA GLU A 312 -17.54 7.12 -7.40
C GLU A 312 -17.05 7.61 -6.03
N GLN A 313 -17.16 6.79 -4.98
CA GLN A 313 -16.65 7.16 -3.66
C GLN A 313 -15.14 7.44 -3.67
N ILE A 314 -14.34 6.62 -4.37
CA ILE A 314 -12.90 6.86 -4.57
C ILE A 314 -12.67 8.21 -5.26
N ARG A 315 -13.43 8.48 -6.32
CA ARG A 315 -13.33 9.71 -7.13
C ARG A 315 -13.67 10.94 -6.31
N GLU A 316 -14.84 10.96 -5.67
CA GLU A 316 -15.31 12.06 -4.83
C GLU A 316 -14.31 12.36 -3.71
N THR A 317 -13.83 11.33 -3.01
CA THR A 317 -12.85 11.48 -1.93
C THR A 317 -11.55 12.10 -2.44
N ALA A 318 -11.11 11.71 -3.65
CA ALA A 318 -9.92 12.28 -4.27
C ALA A 318 -10.11 13.73 -4.71
N VAL A 319 -11.27 14.09 -5.28
CA VAL A 319 -11.63 15.46 -5.63
C VAL A 319 -11.66 16.34 -4.38
N ASP A 320 -12.32 15.88 -3.33
CA ASP A 320 -12.43 16.58 -2.04
C ASP A 320 -11.04 16.75 -1.39
N THR A 321 -10.14 15.78 -1.56
CA THR A 321 -8.74 15.87 -1.15
C THR A 321 -7.97 16.94 -1.94
N LEU A 322 -8.18 17.06 -3.24
CA LEU A 322 -7.41 17.96 -4.12
C LEU A 322 -7.94 19.40 -4.10
N PHE A 323 -9.24 19.57 -3.89
CA PHE A 323 -9.96 20.84 -3.99
C PHE A 323 -10.90 21.07 -2.80
N PRO A 324 -10.35 21.30 -1.59
CA PRO A 324 -11.14 21.53 -0.39
C PRO A 324 -12.05 22.77 -0.47
N ASP A 325 -11.71 23.77 -1.30
CA ASP A 325 -12.58 24.94 -1.54
C ASP A 325 -13.90 24.58 -2.22
N GLY A 326 -13.98 23.40 -2.86
CA GLY A 326 -15.18 22.87 -3.50
C GLY A 326 -16.04 21.99 -2.58
N LEU A 327 -15.70 21.89 -1.28
CA LEU A 327 -16.45 21.13 -0.29
C LEU A 327 -17.78 21.83 0.05
N ARG A 328 -18.83 21.03 0.25
CA ARG A 328 -20.11 21.52 0.74
C ARG A 328 -20.03 21.81 2.24
N GLU A 329 -20.82 22.76 2.73
CA GLU A 329 -20.79 23.20 4.13
C GLU A 329 -21.10 22.05 5.11
N GLU A 330 -22.00 21.13 4.75
CA GLU A 330 -22.33 19.97 5.58
C GLU A 330 -21.16 19.00 5.80
N GLN A 331 -20.20 18.97 4.86
CA GLN A 331 -19.01 18.12 4.93
C GLN A 331 -17.93 18.71 5.84
N LYS A 332 -17.94 20.03 6.06
CA LYS A 332 -16.94 20.73 6.88
C LYS A 332 -17.15 20.43 8.36
N HIS A 333 -16.05 20.29 9.09
CA HIS A 333 -16.08 20.16 10.54
C HIS A 333 -16.33 21.52 11.20
N GLU A 334 -17.16 21.57 12.25
CA GLU A 334 -17.53 22.82 12.93
C GLU A 334 -16.33 23.55 13.54
N SER A 335 -15.36 22.79 14.06
CA SER A 335 -14.07 23.30 14.57
C SER A 335 -12.95 23.36 13.54
N ALA A 336 -13.20 23.19 12.23
CA ALA A 336 -12.14 23.14 11.22
C ALA A 336 -11.19 24.36 11.29
N GLY A 337 -11.75 25.55 11.54
CA GLY A 337 -10.99 26.80 11.71
C GLY A 337 -10.01 26.76 12.90
N ASP A 338 -10.36 26.08 13.99
CA ASP A 338 -9.52 25.98 15.19
C ASP A 338 -8.27 25.10 14.96
N HIS A 339 -8.35 24.16 14.01
CA HIS A 339 -7.28 23.23 13.68
C HIS A 339 -6.48 23.63 12.42
N ALA A 340 -7.00 24.57 11.63
CA ALA A 340 -6.41 25.02 10.38
C ALA A 340 -5.35 26.12 10.58
N THR A 341 -4.29 25.84 11.33
CA THR A 341 -3.15 26.77 11.47
C THR A 341 -2.49 27.03 10.12
N GLU A 342 -1.81 28.18 9.96
CA GLU A 342 -1.08 28.51 8.72
C GLU A 342 -0.09 27.39 8.31
N GLU A 343 0.58 26.77 9.27
CA GLU A 343 1.47 25.63 9.02
C GLU A 343 0.72 24.43 8.44
N MET A 344 -0.46 24.09 8.98
CA MET A 344 -1.26 22.97 8.48
C MET A 344 -1.81 23.26 7.09
N GLN A 345 -2.26 24.50 6.84
CA GLN A 345 -2.70 24.92 5.51
C GLN A 345 -1.56 24.83 4.49
N GLY A 346 -0.35 25.26 4.86
CA GLY A 346 0.85 25.16 4.01
C GLY A 346 1.23 23.71 3.69
N ARG A 347 1.20 22.81 4.69
CA ARG A 347 1.45 21.37 4.50
C ARG A 347 0.41 20.71 3.59
N ASP A 348 -0.87 21.05 3.78
CA ASP A 348 -1.95 20.54 2.95
C ASP A 348 -1.82 21.01 1.49
N ALA A 349 -1.67 22.32 1.28
CA ALA A 349 -1.49 22.89 -0.06
C ALA A 349 -0.28 22.29 -0.79
N PHE A 350 0.83 22.10 -0.08
CA PHE A 350 2.01 21.42 -0.59
C PHE A 350 1.72 19.99 -1.03
N ALA A 351 1.09 19.18 -0.18
CA ALA A 351 0.77 17.78 -0.49
C ALA A 351 -0.22 17.66 -1.66
N ARG A 352 -1.23 18.53 -1.72
CA ARG A 352 -2.19 18.61 -2.84
C ARG A 352 -1.52 18.99 -4.15
N ASN A 353 -0.57 19.92 -4.13
CA ASN A 353 0.19 20.29 -5.33
C ASN A 353 0.97 19.09 -5.89
N ILE A 354 1.70 18.35 -5.03
CA ILE A 354 2.42 17.15 -5.46
C ILE A 354 1.44 16.13 -6.05
N LEU A 355 0.34 15.82 -5.34
CA LEU A 355 -0.63 14.84 -5.82
C LEU A 355 -1.29 15.26 -7.14
N THR A 356 -1.61 16.54 -7.31
CA THR A 356 -2.13 17.11 -8.57
C THR A 356 -1.15 16.88 -9.71
N ASN A 357 0.13 17.21 -9.52
CA ASN A 357 1.15 17.06 -10.54
C ASN A 357 1.45 15.60 -10.86
N VAL A 358 1.40 14.70 -9.87
CA VAL A 358 1.43 13.24 -10.12
C VAL A 358 0.26 12.84 -11.01
N LEU A 359 -0.96 13.25 -10.69
CA LEU A 359 -2.16 12.89 -11.45
C LEU A 359 -2.14 13.44 -12.88
N LEU A 360 -1.55 14.62 -13.12
CA LEU A 360 -1.30 15.12 -14.47
C LEU A 360 -0.43 14.14 -15.25
N VAL A 361 0.70 13.69 -14.69
CA VAL A 361 1.57 12.68 -15.33
C VAL A 361 0.81 11.37 -15.60
N LEU A 362 0.02 10.89 -14.63
CA LEU A 362 -0.76 9.66 -14.80
C LEU A 362 -1.85 9.81 -15.89
N ARG A 363 -2.56 10.93 -15.92
CA ARG A 363 -3.62 11.19 -16.91
C ARG A 363 -3.09 11.13 -18.33
N HIS A 364 -1.84 11.54 -18.55
CA HIS A 364 -1.24 11.52 -19.87
C HIS A 364 -0.54 10.20 -20.22
N GLY A 365 -0.01 9.45 -19.24
CA GLY A 365 0.87 8.31 -19.54
C GLY A 365 0.64 7.02 -18.75
N LEU A 366 -0.45 6.88 -17.97
CA LEU A 366 -0.69 5.69 -17.15
C LEU A 366 -0.90 4.43 -18.00
N GLN A 367 -0.08 3.43 -17.72
CA GLN A 367 -0.14 2.11 -18.32
C GLN A 367 -0.35 1.05 -17.24
N VAL A 368 -1.02 -0.03 -17.62
CA VAL A 368 -1.25 -1.22 -16.81
C VAL A 368 -0.67 -2.44 -17.52
N MET A 369 -0.09 -3.36 -16.76
CA MET A 369 0.40 -4.63 -17.30
C MET A 369 -0.77 -5.56 -17.62
N GLY A 370 -0.94 -5.91 -18.90
CA GLY A 370 -1.90 -6.89 -19.39
C GLY A 370 -1.52 -8.34 -19.03
N LYS A 371 -2.42 -9.27 -19.35
CA LYS A 371 -2.23 -10.72 -19.08
C LYS A 371 -1.05 -11.32 -19.85
N ASP A 372 -0.70 -10.73 -20.99
CA ASP A 372 0.45 -11.09 -21.82
C ASP A 372 1.79 -10.55 -21.27
N GLY A 373 1.75 -9.79 -20.16
CA GLY A 373 2.91 -9.15 -19.54
C GLY A 373 3.32 -7.83 -20.18
N ASN A 374 2.60 -7.35 -21.20
CA ASN A 374 2.88 -6.08 -21.85
C ASN A 374 2.18 -4.93 -21.13
N PHE A 375 2.82 -3.76 -21.11
CA PHE A 375 2.17 -2.54 -20.61
C PHE A 375 1.31 -1.92 -21.71
N VAL A 376 0.02 -1.76 -21.42
CA VAL A 376 -0.97 -1.12 -22.30
C VAL A 376 -1.54 0.12 -21.62
N ASP A 377 -2.02 1.07 -22.41
CA ASP A 377 -2.62 2.28 -21.86
C ASP A 377 -3.86 1.96 -21.03
N TYR A 378 -3.90 2.47 -19.79
CA TYR A 378 -5.05 2.28 -18.93
C TYR A 378 -6.18 3.21 -19.37
N LYS A 379 -7.30 2.63 -19.84
CA LYS A 379 -8.53 3.35 -20.25
C LYS A 379 -9.80 2.80 -19.60
N GLU A 380 -9.70 1.68 -18.89
CA GLU A 380 -10.85 0.94 -18.33
C GLU A 380 -11.48 1.61 -17.09
N GLY A 381 -10.88 2.67 -16.56
CA GLY A 381 -11.43 3.38 -15.41
C GLY A 381 -10.62 4.59 -15.00
N ASP A 382 -10.91 5.07 -13.79
CA ASP A 382 -10.37 6.32 -13.26
C ASP A 382 -8.87 6.26 -13.00
N VAL A 383 -8.16 7.32 -13.39
CA VAL A 383 -6.71 7.46 -13.16
C VAL A 383 -6.35 7.27 -11.69
N ILE A 384 -7.16 7.80 -10.77
CA ILE A 384 -6.89 7.74 -9.32
C ILE A 384 -6.87 6.31 -8.77
N ARG A 385 -7.52 5.33 -9.43
CA ARG A 385 -7.51 3.93 -8.99
C ARG A 385 -6.09 3.34 -8.92
N ALA A 386 -5.15 3.88 -9.70
CA ALA A 386 -3.75 3.48 -9.63
C ALA A 386 -3.11 3.72 -8.25
N LEU A 387 -3.63 4.68 -7.47
CA LEU A 387 -3.18 5.02 -6.12
C LEU A 387 -4.19 4.63 -5.04
N ALA A 388 -5.48 4.58 -5.35
CA ALA A 388 -6.55 4.40 -4.37
C ALA A 388 -6.60 3.00 -3.73
N HIS A 389 -6.02 1.96 -4.32
CA HIS A 389 -6.08 0.60 -3.76
C HIS A 389 -4.81 0.21 -2.97
N GLY A 390 -4.08 1.18 -2.42
CA GLY A 390 -2.74 0.94 -1.86
C GLY A 390 -1.75 0.45 -2.92
N GLY A 391 -2.03 0.78 -4.18
CA GLY A 391 -1.15 0.57 -5.32
C GLY A 391 0.02 1.54 -5.29
N ARG A 392 1.02 1.26 -6.11
CA ARG A 392 2.14 2.16 -6.39
C ARG A 392 2.30 2.25 -7.89
N VAL A 393 2.56 3.45 -8.37
CA VAL A 393 2.85 3.70 -9.78
C VAL A 393 4.33 3.94 -9.95
N HIS A 394 4.92 3.31 -10.96
CA HIS A 394 6.30 3.53 -11.35
C HIS A 394 6.39 4.49 -12.52
N ILE A 395 7.06 5.63 -12.35
CA ILE A 395 7.36 6.58 -13.42
C ILE A 395 8.81 6.37 -13.81
N ARG A 396 9.04 5.95 -15.06
CA ARG A 396 10.37 5.80 -15.65
C ARG A 396 10.82 7.13 -16.24
N ILE A 397 12.03 7.56 -15.85
CA ILE A 397 12.60 8.86 -16.23
C ILE A 397 13.75 8.61 -17.21
N PRO A 398 13.75 9.20 -18.42
CA PRO A 398 14.86 9.03 -19.36
C PRO A 398 16.22 9.43 -18.77
N ALA A 399 17.29 8.79 -19.26
CA ALA A 399 18.67 9.19 -18.98
C ALA A 399 18.92 10.67 -19.36
N LEU A 400 19.83 11.31 -18.63
CA LEU A 400 20.11 12.74 -18.78
C LEU A 400 20.89 13.05 -20.05
N ARG A 401 20.47 14.08 -20.76
CA ARG A 401 21.28 14.77 -21.78
C ARG A 401 22.21 15.78 -21.11
N LYS A 402 23.21 16.25 -21.86
CA LYS A 402 24.20 17.20 -21.36
C LYS A 402 23.51 18.50 -20.93
N GLY A 403 23.66 18.88 -19.65
CA GLY A 403 23.11 20.12 -19.10
C GLY A 403 21.72 19.97 -18.47
N GLU A 404 21.10 18.80 -18.56
CA GLU A 404 19.83 18.52 -17.87
C GLU A 404 20.05 18.27 -16.37
N SER A 405 19.03 18.59 -15.57
CA SER A 405 19.06 18.40 -14.12
C SER A 405 18.43 17.05 -13.75
N PRO A 406 19.07 16.24 -12.87
CA PRO A 406 18.48 15.00 -12.38
C PRO A 406 17.15 15.20 -11.65
N HIS A 407 16.88 16.41 -11.14
CA HIS A 407 15.75 16.69 -10.27
C HIS A 407 14.53 17.27 -10.99
N GLN A 408 14.54 17.40 -12.32
CA GLN A 408 13.47 18.11 -13.05
C GLN A 408 12.08 17.52 -12.82
N LEU A 409 11.95 16.19 -12.66
CA LEU A 409 10.67 15.60 -12.28
C LEU A 409 10.25 16.00 -10.86
N LEU A 410 11.17 16.03 -9.90
CA LEU A 410 10.87 16.48 -8.53
C LEU A 410 10.54 17.98 -8.48
N ASP A 411 11.22 18.79 -9.30
CA ASP A 411 10.97 20.22 -9.44
C ASP A 411 9.56 20.46 -10.02
N PHE A 412 9.19 19.73 -11.08
CA PHE A 412 7.83 19.75 -11.64
C PHE A 412 6.76 19.38 -10.61
N LEU A 413 7.01 18.37 -9.77
CA LEU A 413 6.09 17.98 -8.71
C LEU A 413 5.98 19.05 -7.60
N GLY A 414 6.92 19.98 -7.51
CA GLY A 414 7.08 20.91 -6.40
C GLY A 414 7.74 20.27 -5.17
N ALA A 415 8.24 19.04 -5.30
CA ALA A 415 8.95 18.32 -4.24
C ALA A 415 10.31 18.96 -3.93
N THR A 416 10.94 19.52 -4.96
CA THR A 416 12.18 20.29 -4.87
C THR A 416 12.00 21.64 -5.58
N ASP A 417 12.86 22.60 -5.25
CA ASP A 417 13.08 23.83 -6.01
C ASP A 417 14.54 23.81 -6.48
N ASN A 418 14.74 23.59 -7.78
CA ASN A 418 16.04 23.41 -8.41
C ASN A 418 16.90 22.37 -7.67
N GLY A 419 16.30 21.23 -7.35
CA GLY A 419 16.93 20.13 -6.61
C GLY A 419 17.04 20.33 -5.09
N THR A 420 16.65 21.49 -4.55
CA THR A 420 16.60 21.71 -3.10
C THR A 420 15.25 21.24 -2.55
N PRO A 421 15.19 20.28 -1.59
CA PRO A 421 13.92 19.82 -1.03
C PRO A 421 13.08 20.94 -0.41
N ASN A 422 11.77 20.93 -0.68
CA ASN A 422 10.84 21.85 -0.04
C ASN A 422 10.80 21.64 1.50
N GLN A 423 10.60 22.71 2.27
CA GLN A 423 10.54 22.65 3.74
C GLN A 423 9.44 21.72 4.30
N HIS A 424 8.35 21.51 3.57
CA HIS A 424 7.26 20.64 3.97
C HIS A 424 7.48 19.17 3.57
N MET A 425 8.60 18.88 2.89
CA MET A 425 8.96 17.52 2.51
C MET A 425 9.48 16.74 3.72
N LEU A 426 8.91 15.57 3.94
CA LEU A 426 9.36 14.63 4.95
C LEU A 426 10.42 13.69 4.36
N LYS A 427 11.52 13.48 5.07
CA LYS A 427 12.47 12.41 4.76
C LYS A 427 12.09 11.14 5.50
N ARG A 428 12.22 9.98 4.85
CA ARG A 428 11.99 8.67 5.47
C ARG A 428 13.29 7.89 5.62
N ASP A 429 13.42 7.22 6.76
CA ASP A 429 14.57 6.35 7.05
C ASP A 429 14.48 4.97 6.36
N TYR A 430 13.30 4.58 5.87
CA TYR A 430 13.10 3.28 5.23
C TYR A 430 11.93 3.25 4.23
N ALA A 431 12.09 2.41 3.21
CA ALA A 431 11.07 2.01 2.26
C ALA A 431 11.14 0.49 2.05
N THR A 432 9.98 -0.15 1.91
CA THR A 432 9.85 -1.61 1.76
C THR A 432 10.01 -2.08 0.31
N HIS A 433 10.07 -1.14 -0.65
CA HIS A 433 10.17 -1.38 -2.09
C HIS A 433 11.18 -0.39 -2.70
N ARG A 434 11.90 -0.85 -3.73
CA ARG A 434 12.79 -0.01 -4.56
C ARG A 434 12.68 -0.40 -6.02
N SER A 435 12.95 0.54 -6.91
CA SER A 435 13.14 0.26 -8.33
C SER A 435 14.62 0.01 -8.63
N SER A 436 14.89 -0.89 -9.57
CA SER A 436 16.23 -1.19 -10.07
C SER A 436 16.19 -0.98 -11.57
N VAL A 437 16.96 -0.02 -12.05
CA VAL A 437 17.05 0.31 -13.47
C VAL A 437 18.44 -0.08 -14.00
N GLY A 438 18.48 -0.87 -15.06
CA GLY A 438 19.71 -1.30 -15.72
C GLY A 438 20.35 -0.17 -16.54
N LYS A 439 21.61 -0.35 -16.96
CA LYS A 439 22.22 0.54 -17.97
C LYS A 439 21.48 0.43 -19.29
N ASN A 440 21.35 1.56 -19.98
CA ASN A 440 20.82 1.59 -21.35
C ASN A 440 21.84 0.93 -22.29
N LYS A 441 21.36 0.33 -23.39
CA LYS A 441 22.19 -0.33 -24.39
C LYS A 441 21.76 0.10 -25.78
N GLU A 442 22.64 0.73 -26.56
CA GLU A 442 22.44 0.97 -28.00
C GLU A 442 21.04 1.53 -28.37
N GLY A 443 20.58 2.55 -27.65
CA GLY A 443 19.26 3.17 -27.89
C GLY A 443 18.09 2.47 -27.18
N GLU A 444 18.30 1.29 -26.62
CA GLU A 444 17.29 0.56 -25.85
C GLU A 444 17.37 0.87 -24.34
N PRO A 445 16.22 1.19 -23.71
CA PRO A 445 16.16 1.44 -22.28
C PRO A 445 16.54 0.19 -21.45
N GLY A 446 17.31 0.37 -20.38
CA GLY A 446 17.74 -0.73 -19.50
C GLY A 446 16.59 -1.47 -18.79
N SER A 447 16.84 -2.66 -18.23
CA SER A 447 15.78 -3.42 -17.54
C SER A 447 15.25 -2.66 -16.31
N PHE A 448 13.94 -2.46 -16.23
CA PHE A 448 13.26 -1.90 -15.06
C PHE A 448 12.68 -3.04 -14.21
N LYS A 449 13.10 -3.17 -12.95
CA LYS A 449 12.59 -4.19 -12.02
C LYS A 449 12.24 -3.58 -10.67
N GLU A 450 11.02 -3.79 -10.23
CA GLU A 450 10.66 -3.59 -8.82
C GLU A 450 11.34 -4.67 -7.96
N LYS A 451 11.89 -4.27 -6.82
CA LYS A 451 12.43 -5.17 -5.80
C LYS A 451 11.69 -4.87 -4.49
N GLY A 452 10.80 -5.77 -4.08
CA GLY A 452 10.05 -5.68 -2.83
C GLY A 452 10.58 -6.60 -1.72
N GLY A 453 10.15 -6.32 -0.48
CA GLY A 453 10.31 -7.20 0.69
C GLY A 453 11.30 -6.71 1.75
N VAL A 454 11.35 -7.40 2.90
CA VAL A 454 12.20 -7.08 4.07
C VAL A 454 13.68 -6.91 3.69
N GLY A 455 14.15 -7.65 2.67
CA GLY A 455 15.52 -7.51 2.13
C GLY A 455 15.80 -6.19 1.40
N ALA A 456 14.77 -5.48 0.90
CA ALA A 456 14.90 -4.16 0.28
C ALA A 456 15.10 -3.06 1.34
N ALA A 457 14.35 -3.11 2.44
CA ALA A 457 14.54 -2.21 3.58
C ALA A 457 15.95 -2.34 4.19
N LEU A 458 16.45 -3.58 4.30
CA LEU A 458 17.82 -3.86 4.76
C LEU A 458 18.87 -3.33 3.78
N LYS A 459 18.64 -3.43 2.47
CA LYS A 459 19.58 -2.95 1.44
C LYS A 459 19.61 -1.43 1.29
N ASN A 460 18.53 -0.70 1.58
CA ASN A 460 18.55 0.77 1.57
C ASN A 460 19.52 1.30 2.64
N LYS A 461 19.50 0.68 3.83
CA LYS A 461 20.45 1.01 4.89
C LYS A 461 21.88 0.57 4.59
N ILE A 462 22.08 -0.40 3.67
CA ILE A 462 23.40 -0.90 3.28
C ILE A 462 23.95 -0.15 2.06
N SER A 463 23.11 0.36 1.14
CA SER A 463 23.57 1.12 -0.03
C SER A 463 24.28 2.42 0.35
N GLU A 464 23.94 3.00 1.50
CA GLU A 464 24.71 4.09 2.14
C GLU A 464 26.18 3.72 2.40
N TYR A 465 26.50 2.43 2.56
CA TYR A 465 27.83 1.94 2.94
C TYR A 465 28.49 1.08 1.85
N VAL A 466 27.87 0.90 0.68
CA VAL A 466 28.41 0.12 -0.44
C VAL A 466 28.72 1.05 -1.63
N PRO A 467 30.01 1.32 -1.91
CA PRO A 467 30.41 2.13 -3.05
C PRO A 467 29.81 1.62 -4.37
N GLY A 468 29.17 2.50 -5.14
CA GLY A 468 28.62 2.20 -6.46
C GLY A 468 27.15 1.75 -6.51
N MET A 469 26.46 1.68 -5.36
CA MET A 469 25.02 1.40 -5.31
C MET A 469 24.23 2.71 -5.19
N THR A 470 23.31 2.98 -6.12
CA THR A 470 22.44 4.17 -6.06
C THR A 470 21.48 4.04 -4.87
N THR A 471 21.59 4.93 -3.89
CA THR A 471 20.64 5.04 -2.78
C THR A 471 19.47 5.90 -3.24
N PRO A 472 18.23 5.40 -3.17
CA PRO A 472 17.06 6.19 -3.53
C PRO A 472 16.77 7.25 -2.47
N ASP A 473 16.31 8.43 -2.90
CA ASP A 473 15.75 9.44 -2.00
C ASP A 473 14.35 9.01 -1.59
N LEU A 474 14.11 8.94 -0.27
CA LEU A 474 12.83 8.58 0.29
C LEU A 474 12.13 9.84 0.80
N LEU A 475 11.26 10.38 -0.05
CA LEU A 475 10.56 11.64 0.17
C LEU A 475 9.08 11.34 0.47
N ALA A 476 8.43 12.20 1.24
CA ALA A 476 7.01 12.04 1.53
C ALA A 476 6.29 13.34 1.91
N ALA A 477 4.98 13.35 1.72
CA ALA A 477 4.09 14.41 2.18
C ALA A 477 2.83 13.79 2.79
N ASN A 478 2.30 14.39 3.85
CA ASN A 478 1.04 13.94 4.45
C ASN A 478 -0.12 14.61 3.72
N VAL A 479 -1.09 13.82 3.27
CA VAL A 479 -2.28 14.34 2.59
C VAL A 479 -3.46 14.39 3.57
N SER A 480 -4.41 15.26 3.30
CA SER A 480 -5.71 15.33 3.99
C SER A 480 -6.74 14.52 3.20
N GLY A 481 -6.61 13.19 3.18
CA GLY A 481 -7.50 12.30 2.44
C GLY A 481 -8.95 12.44 2.91
N GLY A 482 -9.85 12.79 1.99
CA GLY A 482 -11.23 13.19 2.28
C GLY A 482 -11.45 14.70 2.42
N GLY A 483 -10.42 15.51 2.20
CA GLY A 483 -10.48 16.97 2.18
C GLY A 483 -10.04 17.61 3.49
N PHE A 484 -9.23 18.66 3.40
CA PHE A 484 -8.76 19.39 4.58
C PHE A 484 -9.92 20.05 5.34
N GLY A 485 -9.99 19.83 6.65
CA GLY A 485 -11.02 20.42 7.51
C GLY A 485 -12.39 19.75 7.41
N THR A 486 -12.53 18.63 6.70
CA THR A 486 -13.77 17.84 6.71
C THR A 486 -13.90 17.00 7.96
N LYS A 487 -15.10 16.44 8.16
CA LYS A 487 -15.38 15.40 9.14
C LYS A 487 -14.99 14.04 8.57
N ASP A 488 -14.18 13.27 9.28
CA ASP A 488 -14.01 11.84 8.98
C ASP A 488 -15.27 11.04 9.39
N TRP A 489 -15.28 9.72 9.16
CA TRP A 489 -16.40 8.85 9.56
C TRP A 489 -16.56 8.68 11.07
N ASN A 490 -15.53 9.01 11.85
CA ASN A 490 -15.71 9.14 13.29
C ASN A 490 -16.31 10.51 13.61
N GLY A 491 -16.20 11.50 12.75
CA GLY A 491 -16.57 12.91 12.91
C GLY A 491 -15.42 13.81 13.38
N ASP A 492 -14.16 13.36 13.31
CA ASP A 492 -12.96 14.13 13.66
C ASP A 492 -12.52 14.98 12.48
N VAL A 493 -11.70 16.01 12.73
CA VAL A 493 -11.16 16.87 11.69
C VAL A 493 -10.09 16.13 10.88
N VAL A 494 -10.23 16.14 9.56
CA VAL A 494 -9.23 15.65 8.60
C VAL A 494 -8.10 16.68 8.44
N LEU A 495 -6.86 16.25 8.68
CA LEU A 495 -5.65 17.10 8.73
C LEU A 495 -4.43 16.45 8.04
N PRO A 496 -3.44 17.22 7.55
CA PRO A 496 -2.22 16.70 6.92
C PRO A 496 -1.18 16.26 7.96
N ASN A 497 -1.60 15.45 8.94
CA ASN A 497 -0.77 14.97 10.06
C ASN A 497 -0.28 13.53 9.88
N GLY A 498 -0.62 12.90 8.74
CA GLY A 498 -0.25 11.52 8.40
C GLY A 498 -1.26 10.48 8.87
N SER A 499 -2.31 10.85 9.60
CA SER A 499 -3.42 9.96 9.97
C SER A 499 -4.39 9.71 8.81
N TYR A 500 -4.51 10.70 7.92
CA TYR A 500 -5.45 10.72 6.79
C TYR A 500 -4.75 10.59 5.45
N GLY A 501 -3.67 9.82 5.41
CA GLY A 501 -2.94 9.53 4.18
C GLY A 501 -1.53 10.09 4.15
N HIS A 502 -0.69 9.38 3.40
CA HIS A 502 0.73 9.64 3.30
C HIS A 502 1.21 9.32 1.89
N LEU A 503 1.57 10.36 1.15
CA LEU A 503 2.15 10.24 -0.18
C LEU A 503 3.63 9.88 -0.05
N LEU A 504 4.00 8.70 -0.53
CA LEU A 504 5.36 8.20 -0.57
C LEU A 504 5.95 8.38 -1.98
N LEU A 505 7.14 8.98 -2.04
CA LEU A 505 7.94 9.16 -3.24
C LEU A 505 9.29 8.46 -3.04
N VAL A 506 9.56 7.40 -3.82
CA VAL A 506 10.87 6.73 -3.84
C VAL A 506 11.56 7.11 -5.14
N PHE A 507 12.50 8.05 -5.04
CA PHE A 507 13.16 8.64 -6.18
C PHE A 507 14.55 8.06 -6.40
N THR A 508 14.87 7.72 -7.65
CA THR A 508 16.19 7.32 -8.10
C THR A 508 16.55 8.24 -9.27
N ALA A 509 17.54 9.11 -9.06
CA ALA A 509 17.97 10.07 -10.05
C ALA A 509 18.41 9.39 -11.36
N PRO A 510 17.99 9.90 -12.54
CA PRO A 510 18.58 9.52 -13.81
C PRO A 510 20.06 9.97 -13.88
N THR A 511 20.85 9.31 -14.72
CA THR A 511 22.22 9.71 -15.05
C THR A 511 22.39 9.74 -16.56
N ALA A 512 23.55 10.17 -17.06
CA ALA A 512 23.84 10.16 -18.50
C ALA A 512 23.83 8.74 -19.13
N GLU A 513 23.97 7.69 -18.32
CA GLU A 513 24.04 6.29 -18.80
C GLU A 513 22.84 5.44 -18.38
N ARG A 514 21.98 5.97 -17.51
CA ARG A 514 20.91 5.21 -16.85
C ARG A 514 19.66 6.05 -16.71
N ASP A 515 18.55 5.47 -17.09
CA ASP A 515 17.24 6.00 -16.75
C ASP A 515 17.07 6.07 -15.21
N GLY A 516 16.31 7.06 -14.78
CA GLY A 516 15.86 7.23 -13.41
C GLY A 516 14.50 6.56 -13.17
N ALA A 517 14.05 6.63 -11.92
CA ALA A 517 12.75 6.11 -11.52
C ALA A 517 12.15 6.95 -10.40
N LEU A 518 10.84 7.15 -10.45
CA LEU A 518 10.05 7.63 -9.33
C LEU A 518 8.94 6.61 -9.06
N GLN A 519 8.93 6.02 -7.87
CA GLN A 519 7.78 5.24 -7.41
C GLN A 519 6.90 6.13 -6.54
N VAL A 520 5.62 6.23 -6.88
CA VAL A 520 4.63 7.01 -6.13
C VAL A 520 3.63 6.04 -5.50
N GLY A 521 3.35 6.21 -4.22
CA GLY A 521 2.30 5.45 -3.53
C GLY A 521 1.51 6.35 -2.59
N LEU A 522 0.21 6.11 -2.48
CA LEU A 522 -0.63 6.73 -1.48
C LEU A 522 -0.92 5.72 -0.36
N GLU A 523 -0.18 5.84 0.74
CA GLU A 523 -0.32 4.98 1.91
C GLU A 523 -1.44 5.50 2.82
N THR A 524 -2.14 4.59 3.50
CA THR A 524 -3.26 4.94 4.40
C THR A 524 -2.81 5.82 5.57
N VAL A 525 -1.64 5.55 6.15
CA VAL A 525 -1.14 6.19 7.37
C VAL A 525 0.37 6.33 7.32
N ALA A 526 0.90 7.46 7.75
CA ALA A 526 2.32 7.70 7.88
C ALA A 526 2.96 6.82 8.98
N PRO A 527 4.26 6.48 8.88
CA PRO A 527 4.98 5.81 9.96
C PRO A 527 4.81 6.53 11.31
N GLY A 528 4.39 5.79 12.34
CA GLY A 528 4.17 6.32 13.70
C GLY A 528 2.90 7.14 13.90
N ALA A 529 2.15 7.49 12.84
CA ALA A 529 0.87 8.17 12.98
C ALA A 529 -0.23 7.19 13.44
N ARG A 530 -1.27 7.74 14.09
CA ARG A 530 -2.44 6.99 14.57
C ARG A 530 -3.50 6.98 13.48
N SER A 531 -3.97 5.80 13.09
CA SER A 531 -5.09 5.69 12.16
C SER A 531 -6.43 6.00 12.86
N PRO A 532 -7.38 6.65 12.16
CA PRO A 532 -8.75 6.81 12.65
C PRO A 532 -9.50 5.50 12.90
N VAL A 533 -8.98 4.37 12.39
CA VAL A 533 -9.57 3.03 12.56
C VAL A 533 -8.74 2.11 13.47
N GLY A 534 -7.85 2.68 14.29
CA GLY A 534 -7.14 1.94 15.33
C GLY A 534 -5.88 1.19 14.90
N TYR A 535 -5.42 1.42 13.67
CA TYR A 535 -4.13 0.92 13.18
C TYR A 535 -2.96 1.82 13.57
N HIS A 536 -1.83 1.18 13.85
CA HIS A 536 -0.56 1.84 14.12
C HIS A 536 0.51 1.32 13.15
N HIS A 537 1.06 2.22 12.34
CA HIS A 537 2.11 1.87 11.37
C HIS A 537 3.49 1.81 12.07
N GLY A 538 3.86 0.63 12.59
CA GLY A 538 5.15 0.38 13.23
C GLY A 538 6.17 -0.32 12.32
N VAL A 539 7.40 -0.49 12.78
CA VAL A 539 8.52 -1.13 12.02
C VAL A 539 8.26 -2.60 11.64
N ARG A 540 7.29 -3.26 12.30
CA ARG A 540 6.87 -4.64 11.99
C ARG A 540 5.61 -4.72 11.12
N SER A 541 5.02 -3.57 10.77
CA SER A 541 3.85 -3.52 9.91
C SER A 541 4.21 -3.97 8.50
N THR A 542 3.53 -5.00 8.02
CA THR A 542 3.61 -5.47 6.63
C THR A 542 2.38 -5.00 5.86
N GLU A 543 2.47 -4.91 4.53
CA GLU A 543 1.31 -4.63 3.68
C GLU A 543 0.15 -5.62 3.92
N ALA A 544 0.48 -6.85 4.31
CA ALA A 544 -0.43 -7.95 4.67
C ALA A 544 -1.11 -7.81 6.04
N THR A 545 -0.60 -6.95 6.94
CA THR A 545 -1.20 -6.63 8.26
C THR A 545 -1.74 -5.20 8.33
N ALA A 546 -1.50 -4.40 7.28
CA ALA A 546 -1.99 -3.03 7.16
C ALA A 546 -3.47 -2.99 6.74
N ASN A 547 -4.16 -1.87 7.05
CA ASN A 547 -5.56 -1.64 6.70
C ASN A 547 -5.89 -2.17 5.29
N PRO A 548 -6.89 -3.08 5.12
CA PRO A 548 -7.27 -3.59 3.81
C PRO A 548 -7.80 -2.48 2.90
N GLU A 549 -8.34 -1.40 3.48
CA GLU A 549 -8.84 -0.22 2.81
C GLU A 549 -7.82 0.93 2.85
N SER A 550 -7.69 1.68 1.76
CA SER A 550 -6.88 2.90 1.71
C SER A 550 -7.65 4.10 2.28
N VAL A 551 -6.99 5.25 2.38
CA VAL A 551 -7.67 6.49 2.76
C VAL A 551 -8.64 7.00 1.68
N LEU A 552 -8.52 6.52 0.45
CA LEU A 552 -9.45 6.83 -0.63
C LEU A 552 -10.54 5.76 -0.80
N HIS A 553 -10.80 4.93 0.21
CA HIS A 553 -11.82 3.84 0.19
C HIS A 553 -11.54 2.66 -0.76
N GLY A 554 -10.39 2.64 -1.44
CA GLY A 554 -10.01 1.52 -2.29
C GLY A 554 -9.46 0.35 -1.49
N HIS A 555 -10.01 -0.84 -1.71
CA HIS A 555 -9.52 -2.09 -1.11
C HIS A 555 -8.32 -2.64 -1.88
N LYS A 556 -7.31 -3.18 -1.18
CA LYS A 556 -6.05 -3.65 -1.79
C LYS A 556 -6.21 -4.80 -2.78
N GLN A 557 -7.26 -5.59 -2.65
CA GLN A 557 -7.58 -6.70 -3.53
C GLN A 557 -8.11 -6.21 -4.89
N ASP A 558 -8.58 -4.96 -4.97
CA ASP A 558 -9.12 -4.33 -6.17
C ASP A 558 -8.05 -3.51 -6.95
N LYS A 559 -6.77 -3.73 -6.64
CA LYS A 559 -5.66 -3.12 -7.39
C LYS A 559 -5.79 -3.44 -8.87
N ILE A 560 -5.65 -2.41 -9.71
CA ILE A 560 -5.74 -2.53 -11.18
C ILE A 560 -4.54 -3.27 -11.82
N GLY A 561 -3.63 -3.84 -11.03
CA GLY A 561 -2.43 -4.53 -11.51
C GLY A 561 -1.15 -3.70 -11.38
N THR A 562 -0.10 -4.13 -12.07
CA THR A 562 1.19 -3.42 -12.11
C THR A 562 1.05 -2.19 -12.99
N THR A 563 1.31 -1.01 -12.44
CA THR A 563 1.15 0.27 -13.15
C THR A 563 2.49 0.93 -13.43
N ARG A 564 2.57 1.64 -14.55
CA ARG A 564 3.76 2.36 -14.97
C ARG A 564 3.43 3.56 -15.85
N VAL A 565 4.31 4.56 -15.85
CA VAL A 565 4.39 5.62 -16.86
C VAL A 565 5.80 5.61 -17.45
N GLU A 566 5.94 5.74 -18.77
CA GLU A 566 7.23 5.95 -19.42
C GLU A 566 7.32 7.36 -19.99
N LEU A 567 7.98 8.28 -19.27
CA LEU A 567 8.06 9.69 -19.68
C LEU A 567 8.68 9.88 -21.07
N GLY A 568 9.68 9.06 -21.43
CA GLY A 568 10.27 9.09 -22.76
C GLY A 568 9.32 8.67 -23.89
N LYS A 569 8.27 7.89 -23.59
CA LYS A 569 7.21 7.56 -24.56
C LYS A 569 6.15 8.64 -24.63
N THR A 570 5.75 9.19 -23.48
CA THR A 570 4.69 10.19 -23.42
C THR A 570 5.15 11.57 -23.91
N GLY A 571 6.35 12.00 -23.51
CA GLY A 571 6.91 13.31 -23.83
C GLY A 571 8.04 13.30 -24.86
N GLY A 572 8.45 12.13 -25.35
CA GLY A 572 9.55 12.00 -26.32
C GLY A 572 10.91 12.44 -25.74
N GLU A 573 11.77 12.94 -26.63
CA GLU A 573 13.09 13.46 -26.24
C GLU A 573 12.99 14.70 -25.34
N ASP A 574 11.91 15.48 -25.48
CA ASP A 574 11.68 16.73 -24.74
C ASP A 574 10.61 16.57 -23.66
N TRP A 575 10.67 15.44 -22.93
CA TRP A 575 9.74 15.14 -21.85
C TRP A 575 9.62 16.25 -20.78
N HIS A 576 10.67 17.05 -20.61
CA HIS A 576 10.67 18.24 -19.76
C HIS A 576 9.69 19.31 -20.24
N ASP A 577 9.69 19.60 -21.54
CA ASP A 577 8.78 20.57 -22.15
C ASP A 577 7.35 20.05 -22.12
N PHE A 578 7.17 18.73 -22.29
CA PHE A 578 5.89 18.08 -22.07
C PHE A 578 5.37 18.31 -20.64
N LEU A 579 6.19 18.07 -19.60
CA LEU A 579 5.81 18.32 -18.21
C LEU A 579 5.43 19.79 -17.98
N ARG A 580 6.23 20.73 -18.48
CA ARG A 580 5.92 22.16 -18.39
C ARG A 580 4.59 22.50 -19.08
N THR A 581 4.35 21.93 -20.26
CA THR A 581 3.13 22.17 -21.04
C THR A 581 1.89 21.69 -20.29
N ILE A 582 1.88 20.46 -19.78
CA ILE A 582 0.71 19.94 -19.06
C ILE A 582 0.42 20.72 -17.77
N GLN A 583 1.44 21.26 -17.11
CA GLN A 583 1.26 22.12 -15.94
C GLN A 583 0.70 23.49 -16.33
N GLN A 584 1.23 24.12 -17.38
CA GLN A 584 0.74 25.41 -17.87
C GLN A 584 -0.70 25.30 -18.36
N ASP A 585 -1.04 24.25 -19.10
CA ASP A 585 -2.41 23.99 -19.55
C ASP A 585 -3.36 23.80 -18.37
N TRP A 586 -2.93 23.08 -17.33
CA TRP A 586 -3.72 22.89 -16.12
C TRP A 586 -3.98 24.21 -15.39
N VAL A 587 -2.94 25.02 -15.19
CA VAL A 587 -3.06 26.35 -14.56
C VAL A 587 -4.00 27.25 -15.38
N ALA A 588 -3.82 27.29 -16.70
CA ALA A 588 -4.68 28.07 -17.60
C ALA A 588 -6.15 27.64 -17.53
N LYS A 589 -6.42 26.33 -17.46
CA LYS A 589 -7.79 25.80 -17.27
C LYS A 589 -8.39 26.23 -15.93
N LEU A 590 -7.61 26.17 -14.84
CA LEU A 590 -8.06 26.59 -13.51
C LEU A 590 -8.33 28.09 -13.44
N GLU A 591 -7.53 28.92 -14.11
CA GLU A 591 -7.71 30.38 -14.20
C GLU A 591 -8.94 30.74 -15.06
N ALA A 592 -9.19 30.00 -16.13
CA ALA A 592 -10.35 30.20 -17.00
C ALA A 592 -11.69 29.76 -16.37
N ALA A 593 -11.66 28.89 -15.36
CA ALA A 593 -12.85 28.42 -14.66
C ALA A 593 -13.49 29.56 -13.85
N LYS A 594 -14.77 29.85 -14.13
CA LYS A 594 -15.45 31.05 -13.61
C LYS A 594 -15.93 30.92 -12.17
N ASP A 595 -16.11 29.70 -11.69
CA ASP A 595 -16.73 29.39 -10.40
C ASP A 595 -16.16 28.08 -9.83
N THR A 596 -16.54 27.78 -8.58
CA THR A 596 -16.11 26.57 -7.86
C THR A 596 -16.62 25.29 -8.51
N VAL A 597 -17.78 25.31 -9.17
CA VAL A 597 -18.37 24.15 -9.86
C VAL A 597 -17.52 23.76 -11.07
N GLN A 598 -17.11 24.74 -11.88
CA GLN A 598 -16.23 24.54 -13.03
C GLN A 598 -14.84 24.05 -12.59
N LYS A 599 -14.29 24.61 -11.50
CA LYS A 599 -13.02 24.13 -10.93
C LYS A 599 -13.13 22.70 -10.45
N ARG A 600 -14.20 22.35 -9.72
CA ARG A 600 -14.44 20.98 -9.27
C ARG A 600 -14.50 20.00 -10.44
N LYS A 601 -15.18 20.36 -11.53
CA LYS A 601 -15.25 19.54 -12.74
C LYS A 601 -13.88 19.28 -13.38
N LEU A 602 -12.95 20.23 -13.32
CA LEU A 602 -11.57 20.02 -13.78
C LEU A 602 -10.85 18.98 -12.92
N TYR A 603 -11.07 18.99 -11.60
CA TYR A 603 -10.51 17.97 -10.70
C TYR A 603 -11.16 16.61 -10.91
N GLU A 604 -12.49 16.55 -11.11
CA GLU A 604 -13.21 15.32 -11.49
C GLU A 604 -12.64 14.72 -12.78
N GLU A 605 -12.39 15.57 -13.78
CA GLU A 605 -11.70 15.15 -15.01
C GLU A 605 -10.29 14.64 -14.70
N LEU A 606 -9.51 15.35 -13.89
CA LEU A 606 -8.13 14.99 -13.56
C LEU A 606 -8.02 13.58 -12.95
N VAL A 607 -8.91 13.25 -12.01
CA VAL A 607 -8.91 11.95 -11.32
C VAL A 607 -9.64 10.84 -12.08
N GLY A 608 -10.57 11.21 -12.96
CA GLY A 608 -11.47 10.32 -13.69
C GLY A 608 -10.81 9.56 -14.85
N PRO A 609 -11.60 8.95 -15.76
CA PRO A 609 -11.09 8.14 -16.86
C PRO A 609 -10.23 8.93 -17.85
N ARG A 610 -9.32 8.22 -18.54
CA ARG A 610 -8.54 8.75 -19.67
C ARG A 610 -9.37 8.64 -20.96
N ALA A 611 -9.27 9.65 -21.82
CA ALA A 611 -9.90 9.68 -23.14
C ALA A 611 -9.23 8.73 -24.15
#